data_AF-A0A4Y2DBU3-F1
#
_entry.id   AF-A0A4Y2DBU3-F1
#
_cell.length_a   1.000
_cell.length_b   1.000
_cell.length_c   1.000
_cell.angle_alpha   90.00
_cell.angle_beta   90.00
_cell.angle_gamma   90.00
#
_symmetry.space_group_name_H-M   'P 1'
#
loop_
_entity.id
_entity.type
_entity.pdbx_description
1 polymer ?
#
loop_
_entity_poly.entity_id
_entity_poly.type
_entity_poly.pdbx_seq_one_letter_code
_entity_poly.pdbx_strand_id
1 'polypeptide(L)'
;MPGSLQVTEAVEAFAGVTGESSDPLSKSWQTRDIRDFKKFLIWLKQHSPFNKSEELISLYSGIVADGRVNCDSAEELGENDVKGIV
;
A
#
# COMPACT_ATOMS: atom_id res chain seq x y z
N MET A 1 10.99 -8.56 5.12
CA MET A 1 11.87 -8.32 3.96
C MET A 1 12.95 -7.31 4.35
N PRO A 2 14.24 -7.61 4.15
CA PRO A 2 15.34 -6.70 4.48
C PRO A 2 15.20 -5.29 3.89
N GLY A 3 14.76 -5.18 2.62
CA GLY A 3 14.59 -3.90 1.94
C GLY A 3 13.47 -3.02 2.49
N SER A 4 12.53 -3.58 3.26
CA SER A 4 11.41 -2.85 3.87
C SER A 4 11.54 -2.73 5.38
N LEU A 5 12.62 -3.25 5.99
CA LEU A 5 12.73 -3.41 7.44
C LEU A 5 12.48 -2.09 8.19
N GLN A 6 13.10 -1.00 7.76
CA GLN A 6 12.91 0.32 8.39
C GLN A 6 11.46 0.83 8.31
N VAL A 7 10.77 0.55 7.20
CA VAL A 7 9.36 0.94 7.03
C VAL A 7 8.49 0.09 7.93
N THR A 8 8.74 -1.22 7.98
CA THR A 8 8.03 -2.16 8.83
C THR A 8 8.21 -1.78 10.31
N GLU A 9 9.43 -1.53 10.78
CA GLU A 9 9.73 -1.09 12.14
C GLU A 9 9.02 0.24 12.49
N ALA A 10 9.00 1.20 11.56
CA ALA A 10 8.32 2.47 11.77
C ALA A 10 6.79 2.31 11.87
N VAL A 11 6.20 1.44 11.03
CA VAL A 11 4.75 1.13 11.05
C VAL A 11 4.39 0.37 12.32
N GLU A 12 5.22 -0.59 12.74
CA GLU A 12 5.06 -1.33 13.99
C GLU A 12 5.08 -0.39 15.20
N ALA A 13 6.07 0.51 15.27
CA ALA A 13 6.16 1.53 16.31
C ALA A 13 4.94 2.47 16.32
N PHE A 14 4.47 2.89 15.15
CA PHE A 14 3.27 3.72 15.02
C PHE A 14 2.00 3.00 15.50
N ALA A 15 1.86 1.72 15.15
CA ALA A 15 0.71 0.90 15.52
C ALA A 15 0.81 0.30 16.94
N GLY A 16 1.94 0.49 17.64
CA GLY A 16 2.16 -0.09 18.97
C GLY A 16 2.23 -1.63 18.96
N VAL A 17 2.53 -2.23 17.83
CA VAL A 17 2.68 -3.69 17.67
C VAL A 17 4.15 -4.02 17.49
N THR A 18 4.55 -5.25 17.79
CA THR A 18 5.92 -5.72 17.56
C THR A 18 5.86 -7.00 16.76
N GLY A 19 6.46 -7.01 15.57
CA GLY A 19 6.54 -8.21 14.75
C GLY A 19 7.58 -9.18 15.32
N GLU A 20 7.18 -10.40 15.64
CA GLU A 20 8.14 -11.47 15.91
C GLU A 20 8.65 -12.03 14.58
N SER A 21 9.90 -11.75 14.24
CA SER A 21 10.60 -12.39 13.12
C SER A 21 11.31 -13.65 13.62
N SER A 22 10.80 -14.82 13.23
CA SER A 22 11.30 -16.12 13.69
C SER A 22 12.70 -16.50 13.19
N ASP A 23 13.22 -15.85 12.14
CA ASP A 23 14.52 -16.20 11.56
C ASP A 23 15.40 -14.97 11.28
N PRO A 24 16.66 -14.93 11.78
CA PRO A 24 17.60 -13.91 11.38
C PRO A 24 17.97 -14.12 9.91
N LEU A 25 17.51 -13.22 9.05
CA LEU A 25 17.92 -13.17 7.65
C LEU A 25 19.44 -13.09 7.55
N SER A 26 20.07 -14.12 6.98
CA SER A 26 21.52 -14.12 6.73
C SER A 26 21.95 -12.90 5.90
N LYS A 27 23.15 -12.37 6.17
CA LYS A 27 23.71 -11.20 5.48
C LYS A 27 23.72 -11.35 3.95
N SER A 28 23.89 -12.58 3.45
CA SER A 28 23.84 -12.86 2.01
C SER A 28 22.44 -12.64 1.42
N TRP A 29 21.39 -13.07 2.14
CA TRP A 29 20.01 -12.86 1.77
C TRP A 29 19.63 -11.39 1.79
N GLN A 30 20.03 -10.66 2.83
CA GLN A 30 19.81 -9.21 2.92
C GLN A 30 20.45 -8.47 1.75
N THR A 31 21.69 -8.82 1.41
CA THR A 31 22.43 -8.19 0.31
C THR A 31 21.75 -8.47 -1.04
N ARG A 32 21.28 -9.70 -1.26
CA ARG A 32 20.54 -10.07 -2.47
C ARG A 32 19.22 -9.31 -2.58
N ASP A 33 18.44 -9.29 -1.50
CA ASP A 33 17.15 -8.60 -1.44
C ASP A 33 17.29 -7.10 -1.74
N ILE A 34 18.25 -6.43 -1.10
CA ILE A 34 18.53 -5.00 -1.33
C ILE A 34 18.94 -4.76 -2.79
N ARG A 35 19.77 -5.62 -3.37
CA ARG A 35 20.21 -5.49 -4.77
C ARG A 35 19.04 -5.64 -5.72
N ASP A 36 18.18 -6.63 -5.50
CA ASP A 36 17.06 -6.93 -6.39
C ASP A 36 15.96 -5.86 -6.23
N PHE A 37 15.73 -5.36 -5.01
CA PHE A 37 14.89 -4.20 -4.75
C PHE A 37 15.37 -2.94 -5.49
N LYS A 38 16.68 -2.65 -5.47
CA LYS A 38 17.24 -1.51 -6.23
C LYS A 38 17.01 -1.65 -7.73
N LYS A 39 17.18 -2.85 -8.29
CA LYS A 39 16.90 -3.12 -9.72
C LYS A 39 15.43 -2.87 -10.03
N PHE A 40 14.52 -3.35 -9.18
CA PHE A 40 13.10 -3.10 -9.33
C PHE A 40 12.77 -1.61 -9.29
N LEU A 41 13.33 -0.85 -8.34
CA LEU A 41 13.09 0.60 -8.27
C LEU A 41 13.60 1.35 -9.51
N ILE A 42 14.75 0.97 -10.06
CA ILE A 42 15.27 1.57 -11.30
C ILE A 42 14.30 1.28 -12.46
N TRP A 43 13.88 0.03 -12.60
CA TRP A 43 12.92 -0.37 -13.63
C TRP A 43 11.59 0.37 -13.47
N LEU A 44 11.04 0.42 -12.25
CA LEU A 44 9.76 1.09 -11.97
C LEU A 44 9.81 2.59 -12.28
N LYS A 45 10.94 3.27 -12.01
CA LYS A 45 11.11 4.68 -12.37
C LYS A 45 11.11 4.92 -13.87
N GLN A 46 11.66 3.99 -14.65
CA GLN A 46 11.68 4.07 -16.11
C GLN A 46 10.34 3.65 -16.73
N HIS A 47 9.61 2.76 -16.06
CA HIS A 47 8.37 2.15 -16.52
C HIS A 47 7.25 2.35 -15.49
N SER A 48 6.97 3.61 -15.14
CA SER A 48 5.92 3.92 -14.17
C SER A 48 4.56 3.43 -14.72
N PRO A 49 3.89 2.47 -14.05
CA PRO A 49 2.56 2.03 -14.45
C PRO A 49 1.49 3.07 -14.08
N PHE A 50 1.85 4.06 -13.26
CA PHE A 50 0.96 5.10 -12.81
C PHE A 50 0.94 6.25 -13.80
N ASN A 51 -0.24 6.54 -14.31
CA ASN A 51 -0.50 7.76 -15.06
C ASN A 51 -0.32 8.96 -14.12
N LYS A 52 0.33 10.03 -14.61
CA LYS A 52 0.30 11.31 -13.91
C LYS A 52 -1.10 11.89 -14.07
N SER A 53 -1.92 11.77 -13.04
CA SER A 53 -3.23 12.42 -12.94
C SER A 53 -3.24 13.31 -11.71
N GLU A 54 -3.90 14.47 -11.82
CA GLU A 54 -4.22 15.32 -10.67
C GLU A 54 -5.40 14.76 -9.87
N GLU A 55 -6.11 13.78 -10.44
CA GLU A 55 -7.27 13.14 -9.83
C GLU A 55 -6.82 11.94 -8.98
N LEU A 56 -7.50 11.73 -7.86
CA LEU A 56 -7.28 10.57 -7.00
C LEU A 56 -7.99 9.35 -7.62
N ILE A 57 -7.25 8.29 -7.96
CA ILE A 57 -7.81 7.13 -8.67
C ILE A 57 -7.58 5.85 -7.87
N SER A 58 -8.64 5.05 -7.71
CA SER A 58 -8.54 3.69 -7.19
C SER A 58 -7.75 2.83 -8.18
N LEU A 59 -6.58 2.34 -7.76
CA LEU A 59 -5.76 1.45 -8.60
C LEU A 59 -6.44 0.11 -8.89
N TYR A 60 -7.34 -0.35 -8.02
CA TYR A 60 -8.06 -1.61 -8.16
C TYR A 60 -9.23 -1.50 -9.13
N SER A 61 -10.06 -0.46 -8.98
CA SER A 61 -11.32 -0.32 -9.73
C SER A 61 -11.23 0.68 -10.89
N GLY A 62 -10.19 1.51 -10.93
CA GLY A 62 -10.08 2.63 -11.86
C GLY A 62 -11.01 3.81 -11.53
N ILE A 63 -11.78 3.75 -10.43
CA ILE A 63 -12.70 4.81 -10.05
C ILE A 63 -11.92 6.06 -9.67
N VAL A 64 -12.29 7.18 -10.29
CA VAL A 64 -11.80 8.51 -9.94
C VAL A 64 -12.61 9.04 -8.76
N ALA A 65 -11.95 9.41 -7.68
CA ALA A 65 -12.55 10.13 -6.57
C ALA A 65 -12.76 11.58 -6.99
N ASP A 66 -13.99 11.89 -7.36
CA ASP A 66 -14.48 13.25 -7.57
C ASP A 66 -15.28 13.72 -6.34
N GLY A 67 -15.83 14.94 -6.39
CA GLY A 67 -16.67 15.48 -5.31
C GLY A 67 -17.98 14.72 -5.07
N ARG A 68 -18.29 13.68 -5.84
CA ARG A 68 -19.46 12.81 -5.64
C ARG A 68 -19.11 11.58 -4.80
N VAL A 69 -17.82 11.21 -4.73
CA VAL A 69 -17.36 10.10 -3.90
C VAL A 69 -17.29 10.57 -2.44
N ASN A 70 -18.27 10.17 -1.64
CA ASN A 70 -18.32 10.47 -0.22
C ASN A 70 -17.63 9.34 0.58
N CYS A 71 -16.34 9.50 0.84
CA CYS A 71 -15.59 8.58 1.71
C CYS A 71 -15.97 8.73 3.20
N ASP A 72 -16.36 9.94 3.63
CA ASP A 72 -16.63 10.26 5.03
C ASP A 72 -17.90 9.56 5.55
N SER A 73 -18.92 9.42 4.70
CA SER A 73 -20.20 8.77 5.03
C SER A 73 -20.41 7.45 4.28
N ALA A 74 -19.36 6.83 3.75
CA ALA A 74 -19.46 5.64 2.91
C ALA A 74 -20.21 4.49 3.60
N GLU A 75 -19.98 4.29 4.90
CA GLU A 75 -20.63 3.26 5.72
C GLU A 75 -22.13 3.54 5.87
N GLU A 76 -22.52 4.74 6.30
CA GLU A 76 -23.92 5.13 6.48
C GLU A 76 -24.72 5.06 5.18
N LEU A 77 -24.15 5.56 4.07
CA LEU A 77 -24.78 5.50 2.76
C LEU A 77 -24.95 4.05 2.29
N GLY A 78 -23.92 3.22 2.47
CA GLY A 78 -23.98 1.79 2.13
C GLY A 78 -25.06 1.04 2.93
N GLU A 79 -25.18 1.31 4.24
CA GLU A 79 -26.23 0.71 5.05
C GLU A 79 -27.64 1.13 4.61
N ASN A 80 -27.83 2.41 4.28
CA ASN A 80 -29.12 2.94 3.85
C ASN A 80 -29.55 2.36 2.50
N ASP A 81 -28.61 2.21 1.56
CA ASP A 81 -28.88 1.58 0.26
C ASP A 81 -29.27 0.10 0.44
N VAL A 82 -28.61 -0.64 1.33
CA VAL A 82 -28.95 -2.04 1.62
C VAL A 82 -30.34 -2.15 2.28
N LYS A 83 -30.68 -1.23 3.20
CA LYS A 83 -32.01 -1.21 3.85
C LYS A 83 -33.15 -0.95 2.86
N GLY A 84 -32.90 -0.21 1.77
CA GLY A 84 -33.90 0.06 0.73
C GLY A 84 -34.15 -1.10 -0.25
N ILE A 85 -33.30 -2.14 -0.24
CA ILE A 85 -33.42 -3.32 -1.11
C ILE A 85 -34.28 -4.43 -0.47
N VAL A 86 -34.58 -4.33 0.83
CA VAL A 86 -35.39 -5.32 1.60
C VAL A 86 -36.84 -4.89 1.73
#